data_AF-A0AAW7AUK3-F1
#
_entry.id   AF-A0AAW7AUK3-F1
#
_cell.length_a   1.000
_cell.length_b   1.000
_cell.length_c   1.000
_cell.angle_alpha   90.00
_cell.angle_beta   90.00
_cell.angle_gamma   90.00
#
_symmetry.space_group_name_H-M   'P 1'
#
loop_
_entity.id
_entity.type
_entity.pdbx_description
1 polymer ?
#
loop_
_entity_poly.entity_id
_entity_poly.type
_entity_poly.pdbx_seq_one_letter_code
_entity_poly.pdbx_strand_id
1 'polypeptide(L)'
;MQYEEIESYIRTDKPDIWRRLYPLHGFYKDQITRITAENCIFLACYEEAEQVAREVIAWVETQPDELVSGFDLLSQSHAELRELRRITGRVFTRKTNRLRRNLRRAIGLRPEHDEVQQDFDNARTASAKNFIIIPDAEHPEQSLSAHDLRQFHLRRSYAVNLAIADGIHDLAVNFLDYAGLFLTLTLPGEYRNCSYEQAKTEISRRWKRVRRWKRVRRKARDRDIPLLGMTALELHEDETPHYHIQLYVSPEHRAWVEEQILDAFPNECDRRDEAIKDIRDVARASHYTTKDHGKPETSLTFIGLRKDIKRRYRGVFEGKDTSTLSEWRISRARQLMKQKTLGGAVLLLLRGFADERLNRLSARHPDLHYAGTDTQKLQTMFLHTLHFRVVKDFRETNTSRDSMISKAPKQENTVSHSGPVPTCLYKNQEGVRAYGLACECIGSLGQPPPATEAKSLSSWTCSIRLTSFMMHGEMTS
;
A
#
# COMPACT_ATOMS: atom_id res chain seq x y z
N MET A 1 16.78 31.00 28.28
CA MET A 1 17.33 30.04 29.23
C MET A 1 17.77 28.81 28.47
N GLN A 2 19.07 28.58 28.43
CA GLN A 2 19.71 27.38 27.89
C GLN A 2 19.85 26.31 28.97
N TYR A 3 20.06 25.04 28.59
CA TYR A 3 20.19 23.96 29.58
C TYR A 3 21.40 24.14 30.51
N GLU A 4 22.49 24.71 30.01
CA GLU A 4 23.72 24.94 30.78
C GLU A 4 23.49 25.85 31.99
N GLU A 5 22.49 26.76 31.91
CA GLU A 5 22.12 27.66 33.00
C GLU A 5 21.48 26.92 34.18
N ILE A 6 20.83 25.77 33.92
CA ILE A 6 20.08 25.02 34.93
C ILE A 6 20.75 23.69 35.34
N GLU A 7 21.78 23.25 34.62
CA GLU A 7 22.40 21.94 34.80
C GLU A 7 22.96 21.72 36.22
N SER A 8 23.56 22.75 36.82
CA SER A 8 24.14 22.69 38.17
C SER A 8 23.10 22.36 39.22
N TYR A 9 21.90 22.95 39.12
CA TYR A 9 20.77 22.68 40.01
C TYR A 9 20.26 21.25 39.83
N ILE A 10 20.04 20.81 38.58
CA ILE A 10 19.58 19.44 38.32
C ILE A 10 20.57 18.39 38.86
N ARG A 11 21.87 18.62 38.65
CA ARG A 11 22.93 17.72 39.12
C ARG A 11 22.98 17.63 40.65
N THR A 12 22.69 18.74 41.34
CA THR A 12 22.72 18.81 42.80
C THR A 12 21.47 18.19 43.41
N ASP A 13 20.29 18.53 42.88
CA ASP A 13 18.99 18.13 43.45
C ASP A 13 18.62 16.69 43.10
N LYS A 14 18.84 16.26 41.84
CA LYS A 14 18.45 14.94 41.32
C LYS A 14 19.55 14.38 40.39
N PRO A 15 20.67 13.90 40.94
CA PRO A 15 21.81 13.39 40.15
C PRO A 15 21.43 12.22 39.22
N ASP A 16 20.45 11.40 39.57
CA ASP A 16 20.01 10.29 38.71
C ASP A 16 19.27 10.77 37.46
N ILE A 17 18.50 11.86 37.55
CA ILE A 17 17.83 12.48 36.40
C ILE A 17 18.86 13.18 35.53
N TRP A 18 19.80 13.89 36.15
CA TRP A 18 20.93 14.48 35.42
C TRP A 18 21.70 13.41 34.60
N ARG A 19 22.01 12.24 35.18
CA ARG A 19 22.66 11.14 34.44
C ARG A 19 21.84 10.63 33.25
N ARG A 20 20.50 10.63 33.37
CA ARG A 20 19.59 10.23 32.27
C ARG A 20 19.55 11.29 31.17
N LEU A 21 19.54 12.57 31.53
CA LEU A 21 19.58 13.69 30.59
C LEU A 21 20.95 13.86 29.95
N TYR A 22 22.04 13.50 30.62
CA TYR A 22 23.40 13.66 30.14
C TYR A 22 23.62 13.23 28.67
N PRO A 23 23.23 12.02 28.23
CA PRO A 23 23.40 11.58 26.84
C PRO A 23 22.42 12.20 25.84
N LEU A 24 21.44 13.01 26.30
CA LEU A 24 20.51 13.70 25.40
C LEU A 24 21.24 14.82 24.63
N HIS A 25 20.96 14.92 23.33
CA HIS A 25 21.52 15.96 22.46
C HIS A 25 21.21 17.36 23.01
N GLY A 26 22.19 18.28 22.95
CA GLY A 26 22.07 19.66 23.46
C GLY A 26 20.81 20.37 22.96
N PHE A 27 20.56 20.32 21.64
CA PHE A 27 19.33 20.82 21.04
C PHE A 27 18.05 20.39 21.79
N TYR A 28 17.88 19.10 22.11
CA TYR A 28 16.67 18.64 22.80
C TYR A 28 16.62 19.10 24.26
N LYS A 29 17.77 19.15 24.95
CA LYS A 29 17.86 19.69 26.31
C LYS A 29 17.42 21.16 26.34
N ASP A 30 17.87 21.96 25.37
CA ASP A 30 17.48 23.36 25.25
C ASP A 30 16.01 23.52 24.91
N GLN A 31 15.47 22.68 24.02
CA GLN A 31 14.03 22.71 23.72
C GLN A 31 13.18 22.39 24.95
N ILE A 32 13.52 21.33 25.70
CA ILE A 32 12.82 20.98 26.95
C ILE A 32 12.91 22.13 27.95
N THR A 33 14.11 22.69 28.14
CA THR A 33 14.35 23.80 29.08
C THR A 33 13.54 25.03 28.71
N ARG A 34 13.57 25.42 27.43
CA ARG A 34 12.83 26.57 26.91
C ARG A 34 11.32 26.42 27.09
N ILE A 35 10.77 25.28 26.67
CA ILE A 35 9.32 25.01 26.79
C ILE A 35 8.90 24.97 28.26
N THR A 36 9.75 24.41 29.12
CA THR A 36 9.48 24.37 30.56
C THR A 36 9.50 25.78 31.16
N ALA A 37 10.50 26.61 30.79
CA ALA A 37 10.59 28.00 31.23
C ALA A 37 9.39 28.85 30.76
N GLU A 38 8.92 28.65 29.52
CA GLU A 38 7.74 29.34 28.97
C GLU A 38 6.45 29.00 29.74
N ASN A 39 6.38 27.82 30.36
CA ASN A 39 5.21 27.38 31.14
C ASN A 39 5.40 27.52 32.67
N CYS A 40 6.58 27.94 33.13
CA CYS A 40 6.89 28.06 34.54
C CYS A 40 6.21 29.30 35.14
N ILE A 41 5.61 29.16 36.31
CA ILE A 41 5.10 30.29 37.08
C ILE A 41 6.20 30.70 38.06
N PHE A 42 6.92 31.78 37.72
CA PHE A 42 8.03 32.26 38.52
C PHE A 42 7.57 32.88 39.85
N LEU A 43 8.03 32.29 40.94
CA LEU A 43 7.91 32.81 42.29
C LEU A 43 9.06 33.77 42.58
N ALA A 44 8.75 34.94 43.15
CA ALA A 44 9.73 36.00 43.40
C ALA A 44 10.84 35.64 44.41
N CYS A 45 10.69 34.54 45.16
CA CYS A 45 11.60 34.13 46.23
C CYS A 45 12.67 33.10 45.80
N TYR A 46 12.66 32.63 44.55
CA TYR A 46 13.63 31.66 44.04
C TYR A 46 14.27 32.18 42.76
N GLU A 47 15.51 31.76 42.50
CA GLU A 47 16.17 32.02 41.22
C GLU A 47 15.39 31.34 40.09
N GLU A 48 15.19 32.04 38.97
CA GLU A 48 14.42 31.51 37.83
C GLU A 48 15.01 30.20 37.31
N ALA A 49 16.34 30.08 37.28
CA ALA A 49 17.06 28.88 36.85
C ALA A 49 16.78 27.68 37.76
N GLU A 50 16.73 27.88 39.07
CA GLU A 50 16.39 26.83 40.04
C GLU A 50 14.95 26.34 39.86
N GLN A 51 14.02 27.27 39.64
CA GLN A 51 12.60 26.93 39.42
C GLN A 51 12.42 26.12 38.13
N VAL A 52 13.05 26.55 37.04
CA VAL A 52 13.01 25.81 35.78
C VAL A 52 13.69 24.45 35.90
N ALA A 53 14.80 24.34 36.64
CA ALA A 53 15.45 23.06 36.90
C ALA A 53 14.50 22.05 37.58
N ARG A 54 13.74 22.50 38.58
CA ARG A 54 12.75 21.68 39.28
C ARG A 54 11.60 21.24 38.37
N GLU A 55 11.10 22.13 37.51
CA GLU A 55 10.06 21.79 36.54
C GLU A 55 10.58 20.84 35.45
N VAL A 56 11.84 20.97 35.01
CA VAL A 56 12.46 20.02 34.06
C VAL A 56 12.60 18.63 34.71
N ILE A 57 13.02 18.58 35.97
CA ILE A 57 13.05 17.34 36.77
C ILE A 57 11.66 16.69 36.81
N ALA A 58 10.64 17.46 37.17
CA ALA A 58 9.26 16.98 37.24
C ALA A 58 8.78 16.48 35.87
N TRP A 59 9.07 17.23 34.80
CA TRP A 59 8.72 16.83 33.43
C TRP A 59 9.34 15.48 33.06
N VAL A 60 10.64 15.26 33.33
CA VAL A 60 11.31 13.98 33.05
C VAL A 60 10.67 12.83 33.84
N GLU A 61 10.32 13.06 35.11
CA GLU A 61 9.66 12.05 35.94
C GLU A 61 8.27 11.66 35.42
N THR A 62 7.58 12.55 34.70
CA THR A 62 6.28 12.24 34.06
C THR A 62 6.40 11.49 32.73
N GLN A 63 7.60 11.43 32.12
CA GLN A 63 7.77 10.80 30.81
C GLN A 63 7.80 9.28 30.90
N PRO A 64 7.36 8.55 29.84
CA PRO A 64 7.46 7.10 29.81
C PRO A 64 8.90 6.61 29.91
N ASP A 65 9.14 5.55 30.68
CA ASP A 65 10.47 4.96 30.86
C ASP A 65 11.16 4.59 29.54
N GLU A 66 10.40 4.12 28.54
CA GLU A 66 10.94 3.80 27.20
C GLU A 66 11.55 5.04 26.52
N LEU A 67 10.95 6.22 26.71
CA LEU A 67 11.44 7.46 26.14
C LEU A 67 12.72 7.91 26.85
N VAL A 68 12.69 7.95 28.20
CA VAL A 68 13.82 8.43 29.02
C VAL A 68 15.04 7.51 28.89
N SER A 69 14.83 6.18 28.95
CA SER A 69 15.92 5.21 28.70
C SER A 69 16.44 5.24 27.25
N GLY A 70 15.71 5.89 26.34
CA GLY A 70 16.07 6.05 24.93
C GLY A 70 16.82 7.34 24.60
N PHE A 71 17.11 8.22 25.57
CA PHE A 71 17.75 9.52 25.35
C PHE A 71 19.11 9.44 24.66
N ASP A 72 19.93 8.45 25.05
CA ASP A 72 21.17 8.15 24.33
C ASP A 72 20.89 7.81 22.87
N LEU A 73 20.07 6.77 22.64
CA LEU A 73 19.82 6.24 21.29
C LEU A 73 19.17 7.26 20.33
N LEU A 74 18.34 8.17 20.83
CA LEU A 74 17.70 9.19 20.00
C LEU A 74 18.63 10.36 19.66
N SER A 75 19.72 10.52 20.42
CA SER A 75 20.72 11.56 20.20
C SER A 75 21.82 11.13 19.23
N GLN A 76 21.94 9.84 18.97
CA GLN A 76 22.92 9.26 18.04
C GLN A 76 22.75 9.73 16.59
N SER A 77 23.84 10.16 15.97
CA SER A 77 23.94 10.48 14.55
C SER A 77 23.75 9.26 13.65
N HIS A 78 23.58 9.49 12.35
CA HIS A 78 23.49 8.38 11.38
C HIS A 78 24.77 7.54 11.33
N ALA A 79 25.95 8.13 11.52
CA ALA A 79 27.22 7.42 11.52
C ALA A 79 27.35 6.52 12.75
N GLU A 80 27.01 7.02 13.93
CA GLU A 80 27.06 6.23 15.17
C GLU A 80 26.06 5.07 15.14
N LEU A 81 24.83 5.27 14.63
CA LEU A 81 23.90 4.17 14.46
C LEU A 81 24.38 3.09 13.47
N ARG A 82 25.15 3.48 12.45
CA ARG A 82 25.77 2.51 11.53
C ARG A 82 26.87 1.71 12.23
N GLU A 83 27.64 2.35 13.10
CA GLU A 83 28.69 1.68 13.88
C GLU A 83 28.09 0.75 14.93
N LEU A 84 27.07 1.20 15.67
CA LEU A 84 26.30 0.35 16.59
C LEU A 84 25.70 -0.87 15.87
N ARG A 85 25.24 -0.71 14.62
CA ARG A 85 24.78 -1.83 13.80
C ARG A 85 25.91 -2.81 13.47
N ARG A 86 27.12 -2.33 13.19
CA ARG A 86 28.28 -3.20 12.92
C ARG A 86 28.66 -4.02 14.14
N ILE A 87 28.69 -3.38 15.31
CA ILE A 87 29.06 -4.02 16.58
C ILE A 87 27.99 -5.04 17.02
N THR A 88 26.72 -4.65 17.00
CA THR A 88 25.63 -5.45 17.58
C THR A 88 24.91 -6.35 16.57
N GLY A 89 25.12 -6.13 15.28
CA GLY A 89 24.35 -6.75 14.19
C GLY A 89 22.89 -6.25 14.07
N ARG A 90 22.42 -5.37 14.96
CA ARG A 90 21.02 -4.93 15.02
C ARG A 90 20.80 -3.56 14.35
N VAL A 91 19.65 -3.38 13.70
CA VAL A 91 19.28 -2.12 13.04
C VAL A 91 18.48 -1.23 14.00
N PHE A 92 19.07 -0.11 14.43
CA PHE A 92 18.42 0.79 15.40
C PHE A 92 17.68 1.98 14.78
N THR A 93 17.90 2.31 13.50
CA THR A 93 17.31 3.48 12.83
C THR A 93 15.81 3.62 13.03
N ARG A 94 15.06 2.50 12.98
CA ARG A 94 13.60 2.55 13.17
C ARG A 94 13.22 2.87 14.62
N LYS A 95 13.96 2.33 15.59
CA LYS A 95 13.74 2.60 17.02
C LYS A 95 14.12 4.05 17.34
N THR A 96 15.25 4.54 16.83
CA THR A 96 15.69 5.94 16.98
C THR A 96 14.65 6.93 16.42
N ASN A 97 14.21 6.76 15.17
CA ASN A 97 13.21 7.67 14.58
C ASN A 97 11.87 7.66 15.36
N ARG A 98 11.53 6.53 15.97
CA ARG A 98 10.34 6.38 16.80
C ARG A 98 10.49 7.13 18.13
N LEU A 99 11.64 7.01 18.78
CA LEU A 99 11.96 7.75 20.01
C LEU A 99 11.97 9.26 19.77
N ARG A 100 12.60 9.74 18.68
CA ARG A 100 12.59 11.16 18.31
C ARG A 100 11.18 11.69 18.08
N ARG A 101 10.32 10.92 17.41
CA ARG A 101 8.90 11.26 17.27
C ARG A 101 8.19 11.36 18.60
N ASN A 102 8.40 10.39 19.50
CA ASN A 102 7.76 10.44 20.81
C ASN A 102 8.27 11.62 21.63
N LEU A 103 9.56 11.96 21.55
CA LEU A 103 10.11 13.16 22.16
C LEU A 103 9.46 14.42 21.60
N ARG A 104 9.42 14.57 20.26
CA ARG A 104 8.77 15.69 19.58
C ARG A 104 7.33 15.88 20.02
N ARG A 105 6.56 14.79 20.10
CA ARG A 105 5.17 14.81 20.59
C ARG A 105 5.07 15.22 22.06
N ALA A 106 5.99 14.76 22.91
CA ALA A 106 6.03 15.11 24.34
C ALA A 106 6.34 16.59 24.58
N ILE A 107 7.17 17.21 23.73
CA ILE A 107 7.56 18.62 23.85
C ILE A 107 6.82 19.54 22.86
N GLY A 108 5.89 19.02 22.05
CA GLY A 108 5.19 19.81 21.02
C GLY A 108 6.10 20.36 19.90
N LEU A 109 7.26 19.75 19.65
CA LEU A 109 8.18 20.15 18.60
C LEU A 109 7.72 19.62 17.23
N ARG A 110 7.60 20.51 16.25
CA ARG A 110 7.24 20.12 14.87
C ARG A 110 8.41 19.44 14.16
N PRO A 111 8.16 18.47 13.26
CA PRO A 111 9.22 17.78 12.51
C PRO A 111 10.16 18.73 11.73
N GLU A 112 9.63 19.85 11.23
CA GLU A 112 10.37 20.84 10.45
C GLU A 112 11.31 21.70 11.31
N HIS A 113 11.20 21.60 12.63
CA HIS A 113 12.06 22.31 13.58
C HIS A 113 12.99 21.35 14.34
N ASP A 114 12.96 20.04 14.05
CA ASP A 114 13.84 19.06 14.67
C ASP A 114 15.15 18.94 13.89
N GLU A 115 16.13 19.78 14.24
CA GLU A 115 17.44 19.84 13.60
C GLU A 115 18.18 18.50 13.67
N VAL A 116 18.09 17.80 14.81
CA VAL A 116 18.73 16.50 15.02
C VAL A 116 18.16 15.44 14.06
N GLN A 117 16.83 15.45 13.83
CA GLN A 117 16.21 14.57 12.85
C GLN A 117 16.57 14.96 11.41
N GLN A 118 16.65 16.26 11.11
CA GLN A 118 17.02 16.75 9.77
C GLN A 118 18.46 16.36 9.42
N ASP A 119 19.41 16.59 10.32
CA ASP A 119 20.80 16.19 10.15
C ASP A 119 20.94 14.69 9.96
N PHE A 120 20.17 13.92 10.74
CA PHE A 120 20.12 12.47 10.58
C PHE A 120 19.63 12.05 9.18
N ASP A 121 18.53 12.63 8.70
CA ASP A 121 17.96 12.28 7.39
C ASP A 121 18.84 12.79 6.23
N ASN A 122 19.51 13.92 6.40
CA ASN A 122 20.50 14.47 5.48
C ASN A 122 21.71 13.55 5.38
N ALA A 123 22.31 13.17 6.50
CA ALA A 123 23.46 12.25 6.55
C ALA A 123 23.10 10.87 5.99
N ARG A 124 21.88 10.37 6.26
CA ARG A 124 21.38 9.13 5.67
C ARG A 124 21.24 9.22 4.16
N THR A 125 20.73 10.35 3.65
CA THR A 125 20.55 10.60 2.22
C THR A 125 21.91 10.73 1.52
N ALA A 126 22.84 11.50 2.08
CA ALA A 126 24.20 11.63 1.59
C ALA A 126 24.90 10.26 1.52
N SER A 127 24.80 9.46 2.59
CA SER A 127 25.34 8.10 2.60
C SER A 127 24.74 7.19 1.52
N ALA A 128 23.47 7.37 1.16
CA ALA A 128 22.83 6.59 0.10
C ALA A 128 23.22 7.06 -1.31
N LYS A 129 23.47 8.37 -1.49
CA LYS A 129 23.99 8.94 -2.74
C LYS A 129 25.42 8.50 -3.03
N ASN A 130 26.25 8.40 -1.99
CA ASN A 130 27.66 8.01 -2.15
C ASN A 130 27.84 6.50 -2.40
N PHE A 131 26.81 5.69 -2.17
CA PHE A 131 26.90 4.23 -2.38
C PHE A 131 26.44 3.86 -3.78
N ILE A 132 27.39 3.64 -4.69
CA ILE A 132 27.13 3.21 -6.08
C ILE A 132 26.74 1.73 -6.10
N ILE A 133 25.60 1.41 -6.71
CA ILE A 133 25.12 0.03 -6.87
C ILE A 133 25.38 -0.47 -8.29
N ILE A 134 25.11 0.36 -9.30
CA ILE A 134 25.31 0.02 -10.70
C ILE A 134 26.35 0.98 -11.24
N PRO A 135 27.63 0.57 -11.33
CA PRO A 135 28.66 1.37 -11.95
C PRO A 135 28.47 1.36 -13.46
N ASP A 136 28.70 2.51 -14.08
CA ASP A 136 28.86 2.62 -15.53
C ASP A 136 30.36 2.82 -15.82
N ALA A 137 30.94 1.88 -16.56
CA ALA A 137 32.38 1.85 -16.83
C ALA A 137 32.80 2.89 -17.87
N GLU A 138 31.89 3.29 -18.76
CA GLU A 138 32.16 4.26 -19.83
C GLU A 138 31.86 5.69 -19.37
N HIS A 139 30.83 5.84 -18.52
CA HIS A 139 30.34 7.12 -18.05
C HIS A 139 30.15 7.12 -16.52
N PRO A 140 31.23 7.28 -15.72
CA PRO A 140 31.15 7.21 -14.26
C PRO A 140 30.06 8.10 -13.64
N GLU A 141 29.77 9.24 -14.26
CA GLU A 141 28.72 10.19 -13.88
C GLU A 141 27.28 9.65 -14.06
N GLN A 142 27.08 8.61 -14.88
CA GLN A 142 25.80 7.94 -15.09
C GLN A 142 25.60 6.74 -14.15
N SER A 143 26.58 6.46 -13.29
CA SER A 143 26.48 5.40 -12.28
C SER A 143 25.28 5.62 -11.36
N LEU A 144 24.53 4.56 -11.08
CA LEU A 144 23.32 4.65 -10.26
C LEU A 144 23.66 4.36 -8.79
N SER A 145 23.38 5.33 -7.93
CA SER A 145 23.50 5.18 -6.48
C SER A 145 22.34 4.39 -5.87
N ALA A 146 22.50 3.95 -4.62
CA ALA A 146 21.42 3.39 -3.83
C ALA A 146 20.25 4.37 -3.68
N HIS A 147 20.55 5.66 -3.58
CA HIS A 147 19.52 6.70 -3.57
C HIS A 147 18.73 6.71 -4.88
N ASP A 148 19.39 6.67 -6.03
CA ASP A 148 18.72 6.78 -7.34
C ASP A 148 17.82 5.59 -7.63
N LEU A 149 18.30 4.37 -7.35
CA LEU A 149 17.49 3.17 -7.45
C LEU A 149 16.29 3.21 -6.50
N ARG A 150 16.46 3.71 -5.28
CA ARG A 150 15.35 3.89 -4.33
C ARG A 150 14.34 4.90 -4.86
N GLN A 151 14.76 6.04 -5.38
CA GLN A 151 13.87 7.06 -5.96
C GLN A 151 13.15 6.53 -7.20
N PHE A 152 13.84 5.80 -8.07
CA PHE A 152 13.25 5.15 -9.23
C PHE A 152 12.13 4.17 -8.82
N HIS A 153 12.41 3.29 -7.84
CA HIS A 153 11.40 2.36 -7.33
C HIS A 153 10.23 3.08 -6.64
N LEU A 154 10.48 4.17 -5.92
CA LEU A 154 9.44 4.97 -5.28
C LEU A 154 8.53 5.64 -6.32
N ARG A 155 9.09 6.36 -7.30
CA ARG A 155 8.35 7.00 -8.40
C ARG A 155 7.53 5.99 -9.19
N ARG A 156 8.11 4.83 -9.48
CA ARG A 156 7.41 3.74 -10.16
C ARG A 156 6.24 3.21 -9.35
N SER A 157 6.45 2.94 -8.06
CA SER A 157 5.41 2.45 -7.15
C SER A 157 4.28 3.47 -6.99
N TYR A 158 4.63 4.76 -6.91
CA TYR A 158 3.70 5.88 -6.89
C TYR A 158 2.85 5.91 -8.17
N ALA A 159 3.48 5.89 -9.35
CA ALA A 159 2.78 5.92 -10.64
C ALA A 159 1.80 4.73 -10.79
N VAL A 160 2.18 3.53 -10.33
CA VAL A 160 1.27 2.37 -10.30
C VAL A 160 0.09 2.61 -9.36
N ASN A 161 0.31 3.16 -8.16
CA ASN A 161 -0.79 3.42 -7.23
C ASN A 161 -1.74 4.50 -7.77
N LEU A 162 -1.20 5.56 -8.37
CA LEU A 162 -1.98 6.63 -8.98
C LEU A 162 -2.82 6.09 -10.15
N ALA A 163 -2.21 5.33 -11.06
CA ALA A 163 -2.94 4.75 -12.19
C ALA A 163 -4.05 3.76 -11.75
N ILE A 164 -3.84 3.01 -10.67
CA ILE A 164 -4.91 2.17 -10.08
C ILE A 164 -6.02 3.05 -9.48
N ALA A 165 -5.67 4.11 -8.74
CA ALA A 165 -6.65 5.02 -8.15
C ALA A 165 -7.51 5.69 -9.22
N ASP A 166 -6.87 6.19 -10.29
CA ASP A 166 -7.55 6.80 -11.44
C ASP A 166 -8.43 5.77 -12.16
N GLY A 167 -7.97 4.52 -12.29
CA GLY A 167 -8.78 3.44 -12.87
C GLY A 167 -9.98 3.06 -12.01
N ILE A 168 -9.87 3.13 -10.67
CA ILE A 168 -11.03 2.93 -9.79
C ILE A 168 -12.03 4.07 -10.01
N HIS A 169 -11.55 5.31 -10.05
CA HIS A 169 -12.40 6.47 -10.26
C HIS A 169 -13.15 6.38 -11.61
N ASP A 170 -12.42 6.12 -12.69
CA ASP A 170 -12.98 6.01 -14.05
C ASP A 170 -14.10 4.97 -14.10
N LEU A 171 -13.89 3.78 -13.52
CA LEU A 171 -14.96 2.78 -13.44
C LEU A 171 -16.11 3.24 -12.52
N ALA A 172 -15.81 3.77 -11.35
CA ALA A 172 -16.84 4.10 -10.38
C ALA A 172 -17.78 5.20 -10.88
N VAL A 173 -17.23 6.29 -11.42
CA VAL A 173 -18.01 7.45 -11.84
C VAL A 173 -18.54 7.26 -13.26
N ASN A 174 -17.68 6.96 -14.23
CA ASN A 174 -18.10 6.96 -15.63
C ASN A 174 -18.91 5.72 -16.01
N PHE A 175 -18.70 4.59 -15.32
CA PHE A 175 -19.41 3.35 -15.59
C PHE A 175 -20.51 3.07 -14.56
N LEU A 176 -20.17 3.04 -13.26
CA LEU A 176 -21.15 2.65 -12.24
C LEU A 176 -22.07 3.79 -11.80
N ASP A 177 -21.81 5.02 -12.22
CA ASP A 177 -22.53 6.23 -11.80
C ASP A 177 -22.52 6.43 -10.28
N TYR A 178 -21.36 6.16 -9.66
CA TYR A 178 -21.18 6.28 -8.21
C TYR A 178 -20.77 7.70 -7.82
N ALA A 179 -21.22 8.13 -6.64
CA ALA A 179 -20.77 9.36 -6.01
C ALA A 179 -19.40 9.15 -5.35
N GLY A 180 -18.49 10.12 -5.50
CA GLY A 180 -17.19 10.13 -4.86
C GLY A 180 -17.20 10.92 -3.55
N LEU A 181 -16.74 10.28 -2.47
CA LEU A 181 -16.60 10.85 -1.13
C LEU A 181 -15.12 10.88 -0.73
N PHE A 182 -14.68 12.02 -0.20
CA PHE A 182 -13.37 12.21 0.41
C PHE A 182 -13.54 12.28 1.93
N LEU A 183 -13.03 11.27 2.62
CA LEU A 183 -13.13 11.16 4.07
C LEU A 183 -11.79 11.53 4.71
N THR A 184 -11.84 12.35 5.75
CA THR A 184 -10.70 12.61 6.65
C THR A 184 -11.08 12.15 8.04
N LEU A 185 -10.51 11.01 8.46
CA LEU A 185 -10.82 10.40 9.75
C LEU A 185 -9.65 10.60 10.70
N THR A 186 -9.91 11.34 11.77
CA THR A 186 -8.93 11.76 12.77
C THR A 186 -9.09 10.99 14.06
N LEU A 187 -8.07 11.05 14.92
CA LEU A 187 -8.20 10.60 16.30
C LEU A 187 -8.72 11.74 17.18
N PRO A 188 -9.43 11.43 18.28
CA PRO A 188 -9.77 12.41 19.31
C PRO A 188 -8.53 13.13 19.84
N GLY A 189 -8.73 14.36 20.35
CA GLY A 189 -7.64 15.24 20.81
C GLY A 189 -6.74 14.62 21.88
N GLU A 190 -7.28 13.74 22.72
CA GLU A 190 -6.52 12.99 23.74
C GLU A 190 -5.34 12.19 23.16
N TYR A 191 -5.43 11.76 21.90
CA TYR A 191 -4.35 11.02 21.24
C TYR A 191 -3.24 11.91 20.70
N ARG A 192 -3.36 13.25 20.77
CA ARG A 192 -2.26 14.16 20.41
C ARG A 192 -1.14 14.10 21.45
N ASN A 193 -1.51 13.95 22.73
CA ASN A 193 -0.58 13.98 23.87
C ASN A 193 -0.09 12.59 24.30
N CYS A 194 -0.43 11.54 23.54
CA CYS A 194 -0.03 10.17 23.82
C CYS A 194 1.14 9.71 22.93
N SER A 195 1.72 8.56 23.26
CA SER A 195 2.81 8.00 22.44
C SER A 195 2.34 7.70 21.01
N TYR A 196 3.25 7.76 20.04
CA TYR A 196 2.92 7.45 18.66
C TYR A 196 2.36 6.02 18.51
N GLU A 197 2.85 5.07 19.29
CA GLU A 197 2.41 3.66 19.29
C GLU A 197 0.98 3.53 19.76
N GLN A 198 0.60 4.27 20.81
CA GLN A 198 -0.76 4.31 21.33
C GLN A 198 -1.70 4.89 20.26
N ALA A 199 -1.38 6.06 19.70
CA ALA A 199 -2.15 6.69 18.63
C ALA A 199 -2.26 5.76 17.39
N LYS A 200 -1.13 5.21 16.94
CA LYS A 200 -1.09 4.29 15.79
C LYS A 200 -1.90 3.02 16.03
N THR A 201 -1.83 2.47 17.24
CA THR A 201 -2.59 1.28 17.62
C THR A 201 -4.07 1.60 17.61
N GLU A 202 -4.48 2.73 18.17
CA GLU A 202 -5.88 3.15 18.19
C GLU A 202 -6.44 3.38 16.79
N ILE A 203 -5.75 4.15 15.95
CA ILE A 203 -6.25 4.39 14.58
C ILE A 203 -6.27 3.08 13.77
N SER A 204 -5.25 2.22 13.96
CA SER A 204 -5.24 0.88 13.37
C SER A 204 -6.33 -0.01 13.94
N ARG A 205 -6.73 0.17 15.20
CA ARG A 205 -7.82 -0.55 15.86
C ARG A 205 -9.16 -0.14 15.23
N ARG A 206 -9.42 1.16 15.08
CA ARG A 206 -10.62 1.71 14.41
C ARG A 206 -10.70 1.29 12.94
N TRP A 207 -9.56 1.21 12.26
CA TRP A 207 -9.47 0.93 10.81
C TRP A 207 -9.27 -0.55 10.42
N LYS A 208 -8.22 -1.21 10.93
CA LYS A 208 -7.77 -2.56 10.50
C LYS A 208 -8.14 -3.68 11.48
N ARG A 209 -8.00 -3.45 12.79
CA ARG A 209 -7.94 -4.54 13.80
C ARG A 209 -9.24 -4.81 14.55
N VAL A 210 -10.18 -3.86 14.70
CA VAL A 210 -11.42 -4.06 15.48
C VAL A 210 -12.64 -3.55 14.72
N ARG A 211 -13.61 -4.47 14.54
CA ARG A 211 -15.07 -4.37 14.26
C ARG A 211 -15.69 -3.21 13.46
N ARG A 212 -15.15 -2.00 13.36
CA ARG A 212 -15.88 -0.82 12.85
C ARG A 212 -15.77 -0.65 11.34
N TRP A 213 -14.61 -0.35 10.75
CA TRP A 213 -14.52 -0.30 9.26
C TRP A 213 -14.71 -1.66 8.59
N LYS A 214 -14.18 -2.75 9.18
CA LYS A 214 -14.52 -4.12 8.77
C LYS A 214 -16.03 -4.42 8.96
N ARG A 215 -16.62 -3.87 10.03
CA ARG A 215 -18.06 -3.60 10.27
C ARG A 215 -18.78 -3.08 9.04
N VAL A 216 -18.45 -1.85 8.66
CA VAL A 216 -19.03 -1.13 7.53
C VAL A 216 -18.94 -1.95 6.26
N ARG A 217 -17.74 -2.44 5.91
CA ARG A 217 -17.55 -3.26 4.70
C ARG A 217 -18.34 -4.57 4.73
N ARG A 218 -18.46 -5.21 5.90
CA ARG A 218 -19.27 -6.42 6.07
C ARG A 218 -20.75 -6.09 5.91
N LYS A 219 -21.27 -5.10 6.62
CA LYS A 219 -22.67 -4.65 6.51
C LYS A 219 -23.00 -4.25 5.06
N ALA A 220 -22.08 -3.57 4.39
CA ALA A 220 -22.22 -3.18 2.99
C ALA A 220 -22.32 -4.42 2.10
N ARG A 221 -21.41 -5.39 2.28
CA ARG A 221 -21.45 -6.67 1.56
C ARG A 221 -22.73 -7.47 1.84
N ASP A 222 -23.20 -7.50 3.09
CA ASP A 222 -24.43 -8.20 3.50
C ASP A 222 -25.67 -7.54 2.87
N ARG A 223 -25.58 -6.25 2.51
CA ARG A 223 -26.59 -5.49 1.75
C ARG A 223 -26.30 -5.40 0.24
N ASP A 224 -25.31 -6.15 -0.23
CA ASP A 224 -24.91 -6.15 -1.63
C ASP A 224 -24.41 -4.81 -2.18
N ILE A 225 -23.84 -3.96 -1.31
CA ILE A 225 -23.31 -2.63 -1.65
C ILE A 225 -21.80 -2.74 -1.92
N PRO A 226 -21.35 -2.66 -3.18
CA PRO A 226 -19.93 -2.63 -3.48
C PRO A 226 -19.33 -1.28 -3.10
N LEU A 227 -18.24 -1.32 -2.35
CA LEU A 227 -17.45 -0.14 -2.00
C LEU A 227 -16.14 -0.18 -2.79
N LEU A 228 -15.83 0.89 -3.50
CA LEU A 228 -14.60 1.06 -4.27
C LEU A 228 -13.81 2.26 -3.76
N GLY A 229 -12.49 2.25 -3.89
CA GLY A 229 -11.69 3.44 -3.58
C GLY A 229 -10.29 3.16 -3.07
N MET A 230 -9.73 4.12 -2.35
CA MET A 230 -8.39 4.00 -1.76
C MET A 230 -8.27 4.73 -0.44
N THR A 231 -7.26 4.33 0.33
CA THR A 231 -7.05 4.77 1.71
C THR A 231 -5.57 5.03 1.92
N ALA A 232 -5.25 6.16 2.53
CA ALA A 232 -3.92 6.54 2.94
C ALA A 232 -3.89 6.81 4.44
N LEU A 233 -2.94 6.19 5.13
CA LEU A 233 -2.54 6.59 6.47
C LEU A 233 -1.46 7.66 6.32
N GLU A 234 -1.73 8.85 6.82
CA GLU A 234 -0.85 10.01 6.83
C GLU A 234 -0.54 10.41 8.28
N LEU A 235 0.59 11.09 8.49
CA LEU A 235 0.88 11.75 9.76
C LEU A 235 0.57 13.25 9.59
N HIS A 236 -0.23 13.80 10.49
CA HIS A 236 -0.47 15.22 10.57
C HIS A 236 0.78 15.97 11.06
N GLU A 237 0.76 17.31 11.09
CA GLU A 237 1.91 18.14 11.51
C GLU A 237 2.36 17.85 12.95
N ASP A 238 1.44 17.45 13.82
CA ASP A 238 1.69 17.00 15.21
C ASP A 238 2.06 15.50 15.30
N GLU A 239 2.38 14.89 14.16
CA GLU A 239 2.67 13.47 13.99
C GLU A 239 1.53 12.52 14.41
N THR A 240 0.32 13.05 14.64
CA THR A 240 -0.87 12.26 14.93
C THR A 240 -1.34 11.58 13.64
N PRO A 241 -1.48 10.25 13.60
CA PRO A 241 -1.83 9.56 12.37
C PRO A 241 -3.32 9.76 12.02
N HIS A 242 -3.65 10.08 10.77
CA HIS A 242 -5.01 10.23 10.24
C HIS A 242 -5.23 9.38 8.97
N TYR A 243 -6.49 9.02 8.69
CA TYR A 243 -6.87 8.35 7.44
C TYR A 243 -7.49 9.32 6.44
N HIS A 244 -6.90 9.42 5.26
CA HIS A 244 -7.55 9.99 4.09
C HIS A 244 -8.09 8.88 3.19
N ILE A 245 -9.35 9.00 2.80
CA ILE A 245 -10.05 7.93 2.09
C ILE A 245 -10.79 8.53 0.93
N GLN A 246 -10.53 8.00 -0.26
CA GLN A 246 -11.44 8.14 -1.38
C GLN A 246 -12.37 6.94 -1.39
N LEU A 247 -13.67 7.19 -1.35
CA LEU A 247 -14.68 6.17 -1.33
C LEU A 247 -15.70 6.48 -2.41
N TYR A 248 -16.00 5.50 -3.25
CA TYR A 248 -17.05 5.57 -4.25
C TYR A 248 -18.20 4.64 -3.86
N VAL A 249 -19.41 5.17 -3.89
CA VAL A 249 -20.63 4.49 -3.47
C VAL A 249 -21.79 4.87 -4.39
N SER A 250 -22.72 3.94 -4.63
CA SER A 250 -23.98 4.23 -5.30
C SER A 250 -24.71 5.40 -4.60
N PRO A 251 -25.25 6.39 -5.34
CA PRO A 251 -26.00 7.50 -4.77
C PRO A 251 -27.15 7.04 -3.86
N GLU A 252 -27.82 5.95 -4.22
CA GLU A 252 -28.92 5.34 -3.44
C GLU A 252 -28.48 4.91 -2.04
N HIS A 253 -27.22 4.48 -1.89
CA HIS A 253 -26.71 3.94 -0.64
C HIS A 253 -25.84 4.93 0.14
N ARG A 254 -25.62 6.14 -0.41
CA ARG A 254 -24.73 7.16 0.15
C ARG A 254 -25.08 7.48 1.61
N ALA A 255 -26.34 7.86 1.86
CA ALA A 255 -26.79 8.27 3.21
C ALA A 255 -26.55 7.17 4.24
N TRP A 256 -26.85 5.92 3.88
CA TRP A 256 -26.61 4.77 4.75
C TRP A 256 -25.11 4.53 4.99
N VAL A 257 -24.26 4.63 3.96
CA VAL A 257 -22.81 4.44 4.11
C VAL A 257 -22.19 5.54 4.99
N GLU A 258 -22.60 6.80 4.81
CA GLU A 258 -22.17 7.91 5.68
C GLU A 258 -22.54 7.65 7.14
N GLU A 259 -23.78 7.22 7.43
CA GLU A 259 -24.21 6.85 8.77
C GLU A 259 -23.34 5.74 9.37
N GLN A 260 -23.03 4.69 8.59
CA GLN A 260 -22.17 3.61 9.07
C GLN A 260 -20.72 4.06 9.33
N ILE A 261 -20.23 5.07 8.59
CA ILE A 261 -18.90 5.66 8.82
C ILE A 261 -18.91 6.47 10.11
N LEU A 262 -19.94 7.27 10.36
CA LEU A 262 -20.05 8.08 11.58
C LEU A 262 -20.25 7.20 12.83
N ASP A 263 -21.02 6.11 12.75
CA ASP A 263 -21.08 5.08 13.81
C ASP A 263 -19.69 4.46 14.08
N ALA A 264 -18.89 4.32 13.03
CA ALA A 264 -17.52 3.82 13.16
C ALA A 264 -16.57 4.83 13.82
N PHE A 265 -16.77 6.13 13.56
CA PHE A 265 -15.93 7.25 13.97
C PHE A 265 -16.77 8.35 14.63
N PRO A 266 -17.28 8.11 15.85
CA PRO A 266 -18.23 9.02 16.48
C PRO A 266 -17.65 10.41 16.79
N ASN A 267 -16.32 10.53 16.90
CA ASN A 267 -15.64 11.82 17.04
C ASN A 267 -15.71 12.70 15.78
N GLU A 268 -16.20 12.18 14.67
CA GLU A 268 -16.39 12.92 13.43
C GLU A 268 -17.84 13.43 13.29
N CYS A 269 -18.77 13.03 14.17
CA CYS A 269 -20.17 13.46 14.12
C CYS A 269 -20.30 14.98 14.18
N ASP A 270 -19.58 15.62 15.10
CA ASP A 270 -19.63 17.07 15.31
C ASP A 270 -18.96 17.86 14.17
N ARG A 271 -18.16 17.19 13.34
CA ARG A 271 -17.45 17.78 12.20
C ARG A 271 -17.76 17.07 10.89
N ARG A 272 -18.99 16.56 10.75
CA ARG A 272 -19.41 15.75 9.59
C ARG A 272 -19.06 16.41 8.24
N ASP A 273 -19.35 17.70 8.11
CA ASP A 273 -19.15 18.46 6.86
C ASP A 273 -17.66 18.68 6.53
N GLU A 274 -16.80 18.61 7.54
CA GLU A 274 -15.34 18.65 7.37
C GLU A 274 -14.78 17.25 7.09
N ALA A 275 -15.31 16.24 7.79
CA ALA A 275 -14.86 14.86 7.74
C ALA A 275 -15.29 14.13 6.46
N ILE A 276 -16.43 14.48 5.86
CA ILE A 276 -17.00 13.85 4.66
C ILE A 276 -17.28 14.94 3.61
N LYS A 277 -16.49 14.95 2.52
CA LYS A 277 -16.62 15.92 1.43
C LYS A 277 -16.88 15.23 0.10
N ASP A 278 -17.55 15.90 -0.82
CA ASP A 278 -17.67 15.40 -2.19
C ASP A 278 -16.35 15.53 -2.94
N ILE A 279 -16.00 14.49 -3.70
CA ILE A 279 -14.88 14.55 -4.66
C ILE A 279 -15.39 15.28 -5.91
N ARG A 280 -15.02 16.56 -6.04
CA ARG A 280 -15.27 17.36 -7.25
C ARG A 280 -14.11 17.31 -8.23
N ASP A 281 -12.89 17.19 -7.71
CA ASP A 281 -11.65 17.09 -8.49
C ASP A 281 -10.86 15.87 -8.04
N VAL A 282 -10.86 14.87 -8.91
CA VAL A 282 -10.31 13.55 -8.63
C VAL A 282 -8.80 13.58 -8.70
N ALA A 283 -8.23 14.31 -9.66
CA ALA A 283 -6.80 14.44 -9.78
C ALA A 283 -6.24 15.07 -8.50
N ARG A 284 -6.88 16.14 -8.01
CA ARG A 284 -6.52 16.76 -6.73
C ARG A 284 -6.70 15.82 -5.54
N ALA A 285 -7.82 15.10 -5.47
CA ALA A 285 -8.05 14.13 -4.39
C ALA A 285 -6.99 13.01 -4.40
N SER A 286 -6.64 12.49 -5.58
CA SER A 286 -5.67 11.41 -5.77
C SER A 286 -4.27 11.87 -5.44
N HIS A 287 -3.86 13.05 -5.91
CA HIS A 287 -2.60 13.67 -5.52
C HIS A 287 -2.52 13.90 -4.02
N TYR A 288 -3.57 14.46 -3.40
CA TYR A 288 -3.58 14.70 -1.96
C TYR A 288 -3.43 13.39 -1.17
N THR A 289 -4.19 12.35 -1.52
CA THR A 289 -4.14 11.04 -0.83
C THR A 289 -2.80 10.32 -1.02
N THR A 290 -2.06 10.65 -2.07
CA THR A 290 -0.79 9.97 -2.43
C THR A 290 0.45 10.82 -2.18
N LYS A 291 0.32 12.06 -1.71
CA LYS A 291 1.43 13.01 -1.52
C LYS A 291 2.56 12.48 -0.62
N ASP A 292 2.20 11.65 0.36
CA ASP A 292 3.15 11.07 1.32
C ASP A 292 3.57 9.63 1.01
N HIS A 293 3.32 9.18 -0.22
CA HIS A 293 3.72 7.85 -0.66
C HIS A 293 5.24 7.68 -0.55
N GLY A 294 5.67 6.71 0.26
CA GLY A 294 7.08 6.43 0.49
C GLY A 294 7.69 7.12 1.70
N LYS A 295 6.94 8.03 2.36
CA LYS A 295 7.34 8.56 3.68
C LYS A 295 7.26 7.46 4.74
N PRO A 296 8.05 7.55 5.83
CA PRO A 296 7.97 6.58 6.92
C PRO A 296 6.58 6.54 7.55
N GLU A 297 6.14 5.35 7.92
CA GLU A 297 4.90 5.12 8.67
C GLU A 297 3.59 5.55 7.97
N THR A 298 3.64 5.83 6.66
CA THR A 298 2.45 5.97 5.81
C THR A 298 2.07 4.64 5.18
N SER A 299 0.80 4.48 4.81
CA SER A 299 0.36 3.25 4.12
C SER A 299 -0.78 3.51 3.17
N LEU A 300 -0.69 3.00 1.94
CA LEU A 300 -1.73 3.11 0.93
C LEU A 300 -2.36 1.76 0.62
N THR A 301 -3.68 1.64 0.78
CA THR A 301 -4.45 0.44 0.46
C THR A 301 -5.70 0.74 -0.37
N PHE A 302 -6.09 -0.20 -1.24
CA PHE A 302 -7.28 -0.07 -2.09
C PHE A 302 -8.50 -0.77 -1.47
N ILE A 303 -9.68 -0.20 -1.68
CA ILE A 303 -10.99 -0.72 -1.27
C ILE A 303 -11.64 -1.32 -2.52
N GLY A 304 -12.26 -2.50 -2.38
CA GLY A 304 -12.97 -3.17 -3.49
C GLY A 304 -12.08 -3.90 -4.50
N LEU A 305 -10.75 -3.78 -4.38
CA LEU A 305 -9.78 -4.48 -5.22
C LEU A 305 -9.18 -5.73 -4.55
N ARG A 306 -8.65 -6.63 -5.36
CA ARG A 306 -7.90 -7.81 -4.88
C ARG A 306 -6.63 -7.38 -4.15
N LYS A 307 -6.22 -8.18 -3.16
CA LYS A 307 -4.99 -7.94 -2.38
C LYS A 307 -3.73 -7.91 -3.25
N ASP A 308 -3.71 -8.67 -4.34
CA ASP A 308 -2.58 -8.79 -5.26
C ASP A 308 -2.63 -7.81 -6.45
N ILE A 309 -3.57 -6.85 -6.48
CA ILE A 309 -3.76 -5.96 -7.63
C ILE A 309 -2.49 -5.16 -8.00
N LYS A 310 -1.75 -4.65 -7.00
CA LYS A 310 -0.50 -3.91 -7.25
C LYS A 310 0.54 -4.80 -7.94
N ARG A 311 0.62 -6.08 -7.57
CA ARG A 311 1.52 -7.07 -8.18
C ARG A 311 1.08 -7.39 -9.61
N ARG A 312 -0.22 -7.62 -9.83
CA ARG A 312 -0.78 -7.89 -11.18
C ARG A 312 -0.54 -6.73 -12.12
N TYR A 313 -0.92 -5.52 -11.71
CA TYR A 313 -0.75 -4.31 -12.49
C TYR A 313 0.70 -4.10 -12.88
N ARG A 314 1.61 -4.19 -11.90
CA ARG A 314 3.05 -4.08 -12.14
C ARG A 314 3.58 -5.18 -13.06
N GLY A 315 3.18 -6.44 -12.85
CA GLY A 315 3.61 -7.56 -13.68
C GLY A 315 3.23 -7.37 -15.14
N VAL A 316 1.99 -6.98 -15.41
CA VAL A 316 1.52 -6.69 -16.77
C VAL A 316 2.29 -5.50 -17.36
N PHE A 317 2.46 -4.41 -16.62
CA PHE A 317 3.24 -3.25 -17.05
C PHE A 317 4.71 -3.62 -17.37
N GLU A 318 5.28 -4.57 -16.62
CA GLU A 318 6.67 -5.04 -16.73
C GLU A 318 6.92 -6.07 -17.82
N GLY A 319 5.89 -6.52 -18.54
CA GLY A 319 6.10 -7.62 -19.48
C GLY A 319 6.10 -9.01 -18.83
N LYS A 320 5.89 -9.12 -17.51
CA LYS A 320 5.92 -10.40 -16.79
C LYS A 320 4.63 -11.20 -17.00
N ASP A 321 4.77 -12.51 -17.03
CA ASP A 321 3.64 -13.42 -17.15
C ASP A 321 2.81 -13.44 -15.87
N THR A 322 1.49 -13.30 -16.07
CA THR A 322 0.50 -13.52 -15.02
C THR A 322 -0.25 -14.81 -15.36
N SER A 323 0.09 -15.91 -14.69
CA SER A 323 -0.41 -17.26 -15.00
C SER A 323 -1.94 -17.40 -15.02
N THR A 324 -2.67 -16.48 -14.39
CA THR A 324 -4.14 -16.51 -14.28
C THR A 324 -4.88 -15.66 -15.33
N LEU A 325 -4.20 -14.99 -16.26
CA LEU A 325 -4.83 -14.15 -17.28
C LEU A 325 -4.46 -14.68 -18.68
N SER A 326 -5.37 -14.52 -19.64
CA SER A 326 -5.07 -14.85 -21.03
C SER A 326 -4.08 -13.87 -21.66
N GLU A 327 -3.28 -14.33 -22.61
CA GLU A 327 -2.30 -13.50 -23.34
C GLU A 327 -2.96 -12.28 -24.00
N TRP A 328 -4.17 -12.46 -24.56
CA TRP A 328 -4.96 -11.36 -25.12
C TRP A 328 -5.24 -10.26 -24.09
N ARG A 329 -5.72 -10.62 -22.89
CA ARG A 329 -5.99 -9.65 -21.82
C ARG A 329 -4.74 -8.90 -21.42
N ILE A 330 -3.63 -9.62 -21.27
CA ILE A 330 -2.34 -9.04 -20.91
C ILE A 330 -1.87 -8.05 -21.98
N SER A 331 -1.90 -8.47 -23.25
CA SER A 331 -1.51 -7.64 -24.40
C SER A 331 -2.37 -6.39 -24.50
N ARG A 332 -3.70 -6.53 -24.41
CA ARG A 332 -4.63 -5.40 -24.48
C ARG A 332 -4.48 -4.45 -23.29
N ALA A 333 -4.33 -4.98 -22.07
CA ALA A 333 -4.09 -4.17 -20.89
C ALA A 333 -2.78 -3.38 -21.02
N ARG A 334 -1.69 -3.99 -21.52
CA ARG A 334 -0.43 -3.30 -21.81
C ARG A 334 -0.61 -2.17 -22.81
N GLN A 335 -1.38 -2.40 -23.87
CA GLN A 335 -1.67 -1.37 -24.88
C GLN A 335 -2.38 -0.17 -24.25
N LEU A 336 -3.44 -0.40 -23.46
CA LEU A 336 -4.17 0.66 -22.77
C LEU A 336 -3.30 1.41 -21.75
N MET A 337 -2.50 0.67 -20.97
CA MET A 337 -1.53 1.28 -20.03
C MET A 337 -0.52 2.18 -20.74
N LYS A 338 -0.01 1.78 -21.92
CA LYS A 338 0.91 2.59 -22.74
C LYS A 338 0.23 3.85 -23.28
N GLN A 339 -1.04 3.74 -23.67
CA GLN A 339 -1.83 4.86 -24.19
C GLN A 339 -2.32 5.81 -23.07
N LYS A 340 -2.23 5.40 -21.80
CA LYS A 340 -2.78 6.12 -20.64
C LYS A 340 -4.28 6.42 -20.78
N THR A 341 -5.02 5.50 -21.39
CA THR A 341 -6.46 5.63 -21.63
C THR A 341 -7.24 4.52 -20.89
N LEU A 342 -8.47 4.84 -20.46
CA LEU A 342 -9.45 3.88 -19.93
C LEU A 342 -8.92 3.03 -18.77
N GLY A 343 -8.51 3.69 -17.68
CA GLY A 343 -7.94 3.04 -16.50
C GLY A 343 -8.86 1.99 -15.87
N GLY A 344 -10.18 2.21 -15.88
CA GLY A 344 -11.15 1.25 -15.36
C GLY A 344 -11.17 -0.06 -16.17
N ALA A 345 -11.05 0.03 -17.49
CA ALA A 345 -10.99 -1.14 -18.36
C ALA A 345 -9.73 -1.99 -18.11
N VAL A 346 -8.60 -1.35 -17.79
CA VAL A 346 -7.38 -2.06 -17.39
C VAL A 346 -7.62 -2.90 -16.13
N LEU A 347 -8.29 -2.35 -15.11
CA LEU A 347 -8.59 -3.10 -13.89
C LEU A 347 -9.50 -4.32 -14.17
N LEU A 348 -10.47 -4.18 -15.06
CA LEU A 348 -11.36 -5.29 -15.48
C LEU A 348 -10.61 -6.38 -16.26
N LEU A 349 -9.72 -5.99 -17.19
CA LEU A 349 -8.87 -6.93 -17.93
C LEU A 349 -7.99 -7.75 -16.98
N LEU A 350 -7.48 -7.12 -15.92
CA LEU A 350 -6.64 -7.74 -14.90
C LEU A 350 -7.42 -8.59 -13.88
N ARG A 351 -8.77 -8.62 -13.97
CA ARG A 351 -9.67 -9.14 -12.92
C ARG A 351 -9.32 -8.56 -11.55
N GLY A 352 -9.17 -7.24 -11.49
CA GLY A 352 -8.62 -6.53 -10.35
C GLY A 352 -9.59 -6.38 -9.19
N PHE A 353 -10.90 -6.60 -9.39
CA PHE A 353 -11.91 -6.40 -8.36
C PHE A 353 -12.05 -7.61 -7.45
N ALA A 354 -12.34 -7.35 -6.18
CA ALA A 354 -12.65 -8.39 -5.20
C ALA A 354 -14.06 -8.96 -5.40
N ASP A 355 -14.99 -8.15 -5.92
CA ASP A 355 -16.29 -8.63 -6.38
C ASP A 355 -16.14 -9.26 -7.77
N GLU A 356 -16.49 -10.54 -7.87
CA GLU A 356 -16.38 -11.29 -9.10
C GLU A 356 -17.42 -10.86 -10.15
N ARG A 357 -18.56 -10.28 -9.75
CA ARG A 357 -19.57 -9.76 -10.69
C ARG A 357 -19.02 -8.59 -11.49
N LEU A 358 -18.26 -7.69 -10.85
CA LEU A 358 -17.55 -6.61 -11.56
C LEU A 358 -16.56 -7.20 -12.57
N ASN A 359 -15.80 -8.24 -12.20
CA ASN A 359 -14.89 -8.92 -13.14
C ASN A 359 -15.62 -9.61 -14.30
N ARG A 360 -16.91 -9.93 -14.13
CA ARG A 360 -17.78 -10.61 -15.10
C ARG A 360 -18.65 -9.69 -15.94
N LEU A 361 -18.63 -8.38 -15.73
CA LEU A 361 -19.35 -7.40 -16.58
C LEU A 361 -19.16 -7.68 -18.08
N SER A 362 -17.92 -8.00 -18.42
CA SER A 362 -17.47 -8.28 -19.78
C SER A 362 -17.60 -9.75 -20.20
N ALA A 363 -18.15 -10.66 -19.39
CA ALA A 363 -18.16 -12.10 -19.66
C ALA A 363 -19.07 -12.48 -20.84
N ARG A 364 -18.91 -13.72 -21.37
CA ARG A 364 -19.71 -14.22 -22.51
C ARG A 364 -21.21 -14.27 -22.23
N HIS A 365 -21.56 -14.53 -20.98
CA HIS A 365 -22.87 -14.23 -20.45
C HIS A 365 -22.76 -12.91 -19.66
N PRO A 366 -23.43 -11.83 -20.09
CA PRO A 366 -23.37 -10.57 -19.36
C PRO A 366 -24.00 -10.80 -17.99
N ASP A 367 -23.30 -10.33 -16.96
CA ASP A 367 -23.91 -10.09 -15.66
C ASP A 367 -24.38 -8.63 -15.67
N LEU A 368 -25.68 -8.42 -15.88
CA LEU A 368 -26.28 -7.09 -15.96
C LEU A 368 -26.57 -6.48 -14.58
N HIS A 369 -26.12 -7.12 -13.50
CA HIS A 369 -26.37 -6.66 -12.14
C HIS A 369 -25.98 -5.19 -11.91
N TYR A 370 -24.92 -4.70 -12.57
CA TYR A 370 -24.50 -3.30 -12.51
C TYR A 370 -24.78 -2.48 -13.78
N ALA A 371 -25.53 -3.04 -14.74
CA ALA A 371 -25.84 -2.38 -16.01
C ALA A 371 -27.34 -2.04 -16.09
N GLY A 372 -27.76 -1.08 -15.26
CA GLY A 372 -29.14 -0.63 -15.16
C GLY A 372 -29.55 0.35 -16.28
N THR A 373 -28.62 1.19 -16.74
CA THR A 373 -28.89 2.19 -17.78
C THR A 373 -28.44 1.73 -19.17
N ASP A 374 -28.99 2.31 -20.23
CA ASP A 374 -28.58 1.98 -21.61
C ASP A 374 -27.14 2.38 -21.90
N THR A 375 -26.65 3.46 -21.25
CA THR A 375 -25.23 3.84 -21.27
C THR A 375 -24.35 2.74 -20.66
N GLN A 376 -24.74 2.20 -19.51
CA GLN A 376 -24.01 1.10 -18.86
C GLN A 376 -24.04 -0.18 -19.70
N LYS A 377 -25.17 -0.50 -20.33
CA LYS A 377 -25.26 -1.64 -21.26
C LYS A 377 -24.32 -1.43 -22.44
N LEU A 378 -24.28 -0.24 -23.05
CA LEU A 378 -23.34 0.09 -24.14
C LEU A 378 -21.88 -0.04 -23.70
N GLN A 379 -21.54 0.50 -22.53
CA GLN A 379 -20.19 0.37 -21.99
C GLN A 379 -19.85 -1.10 -21.71
N THR A 380 -20.82 -1.90 -21.27
CA THR A 380 -20.67 -3.34 -21.10
C THR A 380 -20.42 -4.05 -22.44
N MET A 381 -21.13 -3.67 -23.50
CA MET A 381 -20.89 -4.14 -24.88
C MET A 381 -19.47 -3.79 -25.34
N PHE A 382 -19.03 -2.55 -25.07
CA PHE A 382 -17.68 -2.10 -25.39
C PHE A 382 -16.61 -2.91 -24.64
N LEU A 383 -16.79 -3.13 -23.33
CA LEU A 383 -15.90 -3.97 -22.52
C LEU A 383 -15.87 -5.42 -23.00
N HIS A 384 -17.02 -5.98 -23.37
CA HIS A 384 -17.13 -7.31 -23.95
C HIS A 384 -16.33 -7.41 -25.26
N THR A 385 -16.46 -6.40 -26.12
CA THR A 385 -15.71 -6.28 -27.37
C THR A 385 -14.20 -6.18 -27.10
N LEU A 386 -13.79 -5.42 -26.09
CA LEU A 386 -12.38 -5.34 -25.67
C LEU A 386 -11.87 -6.71 -25.18
N HIS A 387 -12.69 -7.48 -24.49
CA HIS A 387 -12.30 -8.77 -23.91
C HIS A 387 -12.24 -9.90 -24.92
N PHE A 388 -13.15 -9.93 -25.90
CA PHE A 388 -13.32 -11.08 -26.78
C PHE A 388 -13.23 -10.78 -28.28
N ARG A 389 -13.12 -9.50 -28.67
CA ARG A 389 -13.16 -9.05 -30.06
C ARG A 389 -14.46 -9.40 -30.79
N VAL A 390 -15.54 -9.61 -30.03
CA VAL A 390 -16.88 -9.90 -30.54
C VAL A 390 -17.79 -8.76 -30.09
N VAL A 391 -18.49 -8.15 -31.02
CA VAL A 391 -19.58 -7.22 -30.71
C VAL A 391 -20.80 -8.06 -30.36
N LYS A 392 -21.35 -7.86 -29.17
CA LYS A 392 -22.58 -8.50 -28.73
C LYS A 392 -23.55 -7.41 -28.32
N ASP A 393 -24.75 -7.41 -28.90
CA ASP A 393 -25.81 -6.51 -28.47
C ASP A 393 -26.42 -7.02 -27.17
N PHE A 394 -26.43 -6.17 -26.14
CA PHE A 394 -27.04 -6.45 -24.85
C PHE A 394 -28.36 -5.69 -24.64
N ARG A 395 -28.83 -4.94 -25.63
CA ARG A 395 -30.12 -4.23 -25.62
C ARG A 395 -31.28 -5.14 -25.99
N GLU A 396 -31.02 -6.17 -26.79
CA GLU A 396 -32.00 -7.20 -27.10
C GLU A 396 -32.18 -8.10 -25.88
N THR A 397 -33.13 -7.73 -25.00
CA THR A 397 -33.73 -8.72 -24.11
C THR A 397 -34.41 -9.74 -25.01
N ASN A 398 -33.74 -10.87 -25.28
CA ASN A 398 -34.39 -11.98 -25.95
C ASN A 398 -35.64 -12.37 -25.14
N THR A 399 -36.79 -11.91 -25.61
CA THR A 399 -38.06 -12.62 -25.62
C THR A 399 -37.85 -13.95 -26.35
N SER A 400 -37.19 -14.87 -25.67
CA SER A 400 -37.37 -16.31 -25.81
C SER A 400 -36.58 -16.96 -24.69
N ARG A 401 -37.28 -17.24 -23.58
CA ARG A 401 -36.82 -18.17 -22.55
C ARG A 401 -37.12 -19.62 -22.93
N ASP A 402 -37.62 -19.88 -24.14
CA ASP A 402 -38.01 -21.20 -24.61
C ASP A 402 -37.17 -21.61 -25.82
N SER A 403 -36.02 -22.24 -25.57
CA SER A 403 -35.55 -23.45 -26.27
C SER A 403 -34.08 -23.71 -25.98
N MET A 404 -33.75 -24.12 -24.75
CA MET A 404 -32.55 -24.93 -24.53
C MET A 404 -32.96 -26.20 -23.79
N ILE A 405 -33.82 -27.01 -24.41
CA ILE A 405 -33.86 -28.47 -24.26
C ILE A 405 -34.49 -29.05 -25.53
N SER A 406 -33.78 -30.03 -26.11
CA SER A 406 -34.17 -30.91 -27.21
C SER A 406 -34.26 -30.31 -28.62
N LYS A 407 -33.34 -30.72 -29.49
CA LYS A 407 -33.67 -31.57 -30.64
C LYS A 407 -32.41 -32.29 -31.10
N ALA A 408 -32.49 -33.62 -31.08
CA ALA A 408 -31.53 -34.53 -31.68
C ALA A 408 -31.35 -34.19 -33.18
N PRO A 409 -30.16 -34.37 -33.76
CA PRO A 409 -29.98 -34.16 -35.19
C PRO A 409 -30.64 -35.30 -35.96
N LYS A 410 -31.58 -34.97 -36.84
CA LYS A 410 -31.96 -35.84 -37.95
C LYS A 410 -30.74 -35.96 -38.87
N GLN A 411 -30.37 -37.20 -39.20
CA GLN A 411 -29.43 -37.52 -40.25
C GLN A 411 -29.95 -36.98 -41.58
N GLU A 412 -29.26 -36.00 -42.16
CA GLU A 412 -29.26 -35.78 -43.60
C GLU A 412 -27.81 -35.77 -44.07
N ASN A 413 -27.57 -36.59 -45.08
CA ASN A 413 -26.27 -36.84 -45.68
C ASN A 413 -25.76 -35.55 -46.34
N THR A 414 -24.70 -34.97 -45.77
CA THR A 414 -23.86 -34.01 -46.49
C THR A 414 -22.40 -34.39 -46.27
N VAL A 415 -21.72 -34.68 -47.38
CA VAL A 415 -20.32 -35.09 -47.46
C VAL A 415 -19.47 -34.06 -46.71
N SER A 416 -18.95 -34.45 -45.55
CA SER A 416 -18.03 -33.64 -44.76
C SER A 416 -16.61 -33.83 -45.29
N HIS A 417 -16.04 -32.81 -45.91
CA HIS A 417 -14.59 -32.68 -46.02
C HIS A 417 -14.03 -32.33 -44.64
N SER A 418 -13.63 -33.35 -43.88
CA SER A 418 -12.85 -33.18 -42.65
C SER A 418 -11.39 -32.89 -42.98
N GLY A 419 -11.07 -31.63 -43.24
CA GLY A 419 -9.70 -31.14 -43.13
C GLY A 419 -9.42 -30.79 -41.66
N PRO A 420 -8.26 -31.16 -41.09
CA PRO A 420 -7.89 -30.70 -39.76
C PRO A 420 -7.72 -29.18 -39.81
N VAL A 421 -8.64 -28.44 -39.17
CA VAL A 421 -8.45 -27.01 -38.90
C VAL A 421 -7.56 -26.92 -37.67
N PRO A 422 -6.31 -26.40 -37.76
CA PRO A 422 -5.48 -26.21 -36.60
C PRO A 422 -6.15 -25.17 -35.70
N THR A 423 -6.80 -25.66 -34.65
CA THR A 423 -7.39 -24.78 -33.65
C THR A 423 -6.26 -24.44 -32.69
N CYS A 424 -5.61 -23.28 -32.87
CA CYS A 424 -4.65 -22.76 -31.91
C CYS A 424 -5.38 -22.50 -30.57
N LEU A 425 -5.35 -23.49 -29.69
CA LEU A 425 -5.80 -23.35 -28.31
C LEU A 425 -4.78 -22.48 -27.57
N TYR A 426 -5.11 -21.20 -27.40
CA TYR A 426 -4.37 -20.32 -26.51
C TYR A 426 -4.34 -20.91 -25.10
N LYS A 427 -3.17 -20.88 -24.46
CA LYS A 427 -3.02 -21.23 -23.05
C LYS A 427 -4.02 -20.40 -22.23
N ASN A 428 -4.90 -21.07 -21.47
CA ASN A 428 -5.92 -20.49 -20.59
C ASN A 428 -7.11 -19.77 -21.29
N GLN A 429 -7.79 -20.42 -22.25
CA GLN A 429 -9.09 -19.92 -22.73
C GLN A 429 -10.16 -19.98 -21.63
N GLU A 430 -10.52 -18.81 -21.09
CA GLU A 430 -11.61 -18.68 -20.13
C GLU A 430 -12.97 -18.69 -20.85
N GLY A 431 -13.91 -19.53 -20.40
CA GLY A 431 -15.30 -19.52 -20.87
C GLY A 431 -15.65 -20.55 -21.95
N VAL A 432 -14.77 -21.52 -22.22
CA VAL A 432 -15.17 -22.77 -22.86
C VAL A 432 -15.66 -23.70 -21.74
N ARG A 433 -16.95 -24.08 -21.74
CA ARG A 433 -17.40 -25.18 -20.87
C ARG A 433 -16.63 -26.42 -21.32
N ALA A 434 -16.00 -27.13 -20.38
CA ALA A 434 -15.39 -28.43 -20.65
C ALA A 434 -16.49 -29.47 -20.91
N TYR A 435 -17.12 -29.40 -22.08
CA TYR A 435 -17.92 -30.49 -22.62
C TYR A 435 -17.01 -31.29 -23.54
N GLY A 436 -16.50 -32.40 -23.02
CA GLY A 436 -16.07 -33.57 -23.79
C GLY A 436 -15.26 -33.31 -25.05
N LEU A 437 -14.18 -32.52 -24.99
CA LEU A 437 -13.15 -32.63 -26.00
C LEU A 437 -12.27 -33.84 -25.64
N ALA A 438 -12.15 -34.77 -26.58
CA ALA A 438 -11.20 -35.88 -26.47
C ALA A 438 -9.81 -35.32 -26.18
N CYS A 439 -9.06 -35.97 -25.31
CA CYS A 439 -7.69 -35.61 -24.97
C CYS A 439 -6.82 -35.57 -26.24
N GLU A 440 -6.65 -34.38 -26.85
CA GLU A 440 -5.51 -34.13 -27.71
C GLU A 440 -4.33 -33.84 -26.80
N CYS A 441 -3.37 -34.77 -26.77
CA CYS A 441 -2.10 -34.59 -26.10
C CYS A 441 -1.46 -33.27 -26.55
N ILE A 442 -1.33 -32.33 -25.63
CA ILE A 442 -0.51 -31.13 -25.81
C ILE A 442 0.93 -31.62 -25.97
N GLY A 443 1.40 -31.69 -27.22
CA GLY A 443 2.81 -31.92 -27.52
C GLY A 443 3.65 -30.84 -26.86
N SER A 444 4.43 -31.23 -25.86
CA SER A 444 5.48 -30.40 -25.29
C SER A 444 6.47 -30.03 -26.39
N LEU A 445 6.66 -28.73 -26.63
CA LEU A 445 7.84 -28.25 -27.35
C LEU A 445 9.09 -28.67 -26.56
N GLY A 446 9.85 -29.61 -27.12
CA GLY A 446 11.18 -29.97 -26.62
C GLY A 446 11.48 -31.46 -26.65
N GLN A 447 11.53 -32.08 -27.83
CA GLN A 447 12.43 -33.21 -28.06
C GLN A 447 13.12 -33.04 -29.42
N PRO A 448 14.46 -33.07 -29.50
CA PRO A 448 15.14 -33.19 -30.78
C PRO A 448 14.92 -34.60 -31.37
N PRO A 449 15.03 -34.77 -32.70
CA PRO A 449 14.79 -36.07 -33.35
C PRO A 449 15.78 -37.13 -32.86
N PRO A 450 15.40 -38.43 -32.86
CA PRO A 450 16.26 -39.51 -32.43
C PRO A 450 17.49 -39.61 -33.33
N ALA A 451 18.67 -39.63 -32.72
CA ALA A 451 19.94 -39.85 -33.41
C ALA A 451 20.01 -41.29 -33.92
N THR A 452 20.29 -41.47 -35.20
CA THR A 452 20.73 -42.73 -35.80
C THR A 452 22.11 -43.10 -35.26
N GLU A 453 22.20 -44.29 -34.64
CA GLU A 453 23.43 -44.84 -34.07
C GLU A 453 24.50 -45.14 -35.15
N ALA A 454 25.74 -44.74 -34.86
CA ALA A 454 26.92 -45.52 -35.19
C ALA A 454 28.00 -45.29 -34.11
N LYS A 455 28.18 -46.30 -33.26
CA LYS A 455 29.41 -46.81 -32.59
C LYS A 455 30.61 -45.82 -32.57
N SER A 456 31.22 -45.45 -31.45
CA SER A 456 31.83 -46.32 -30.44
C SER A 456 32.57 -45.50 -29.35
N LEU A 457 32.75 -46.13 -28.18
CA LEU A 457 33.83 -45.98 -27.18
C LEU A 457 33.98 -44.62 -26.45
N SER A 458 33.50 -44.59 -25.20
CA SER A 458 34.31 -44.50 -23.96
C SER A 458 34.07 -43.12 -23.31
N SER A 459 33.99 -42.88 -22.00
CA SER A 459 34.04 -43.67 -20.77
C SER A 459 33.70 -42.69 -19.63
N TRP A 460 32.83 -43.11 -18.70
CA TRP A 460 32.86 -42.79 -17.26
C TRP A 460 32.28 -41.45 -16.75
N THR A 461 31.09 -41.54 -16.12
CA THR A 461 30.73 -41.28 -14.69
C THR A 461 31.01 -39.85 -14.20
N CYS A 462 30.05 -39.12 -13.62
CA CYS A 462 29.53 -39.41 -12.29
C CYS A 462 28.26 -38.61 -11.95
N SER A 463 27.42 -39.21 -11.11
CA SER A 463 26.18 -38.72 -10.53
C SER A 463 26.44 -37.81 -9.32
N ILE A 464 25.67 -36.73 -9.14
CA ILE A 464 25.42 -36.16 -7.80
C ILE A 464 23.92 -35.94 -7.60
N ARG A 465 23.41 -36.64 -6.59
CA ARG A 465 22.08 -36.53 -5.98
C ARG A 465 21.98 -35.31 -5.08
N LEU A 466 20.78 -34.74 -5.04
CA LEU A 466 20.23 -33.99 -3.90
C LEU A 466 20.22 -34.85 -2.64
N THR A 467 20.55 -34.26 -1.49
CA THR A 467 19.93 -34.62 -0.21
C THR A 467 20.02 -33.49 0.80
N SER A 468 19.08 -33.57 1.73
CA SER A 468 18.64 -32.61 2.73
C SER A 468 19.08 -33.08 4.12
N PHE A 469 19.25 -32.13 5.06
CA PHE A 469 19.04 -32.24 6.52
C PHE A 469 19.97 -33.07 7.44
N MET A 470 20.39 -32.40 8.54
CA MET A 470 20.61 -32.80 9.96
C MET A 470 21.93 -32.22 10.50
N MET A 471 21.94 -31.35 11.52
CA MET A 471 21.80 -31.58 12.98
C MET A 471 22.93 -32.42 13.60
N HIS A 472 23.83 -31.73 14.32
CA HIS A 472 24.63 -32.06 15.53
C HIS A 472 25.81 -31.05 15.52
N GLY A 473 26.37 -30.52 16.61
CA GLY A 473 26.35 -30.80 18.04
C GLY A 473 27.71 -30.31 18.57
N GLU A 474 27.69 -29.53 19.67
CA GLU A 474 28.72 -29.26 20.70
C GLU A 474 30.24 -29.39 20.41
N MET A 475 31.04 -28.39 20.83
CA MET A 475 31.85 -28.44 22.07
C MET A 475 32.84 -27.25 22.19
N THR A 476 32.81 -26.61 23.38
CA THR A 476 33.90 -26.07 24.21
C THR A 476 35.14 -25.42 23.60
N SER A 477 35.33 -24.13 23.91
CA SER A 477 36.38 -23.62 24.84
C SER A 477 36.09 -22.16 25.18
#